data_AF-A0A7V3WKP6-F1
#
_entry.id   AF-A0A7V3WKP6-F1
#
_cell.length_a   1.000
_cell.length_b   1.000
_cell.length_c   1.000
_cell.angle_alpha   90.00
_cell.angle_beta   90.00
_cell.angle_gamma   90.00
#
_symmetry.space_group_name_H-M   'P 1'
#
loop_
_entity.id
_entity.type
_entity.pdbx_description
1 polymer ?
#
loop_
_entity_poly.entity_id
_entity_poly.type
_entity_poly.pdbx_seq_one_letter_code
_entity_poly.pdbx_strand_id
1 'polypeptide(L)' 'MSKDDSIIKIARCPVCYMKEIDEFLTYDEKDELYYCRKCCFEGTAQDTKRIFDSYLRNKYPKMG' A
#
# COMPACT_ATOMS: atom_id res chain seq x y z
N MET A 1 -27.65 -9.93 -14.95
CA MET A 1 -26.37 -10.41 -14.40
C MET A 1 -25.42 -9.23 -14.34
N SER A 2 -25.34 -8.58 -13.19
CA SER A 2 -24.54 -7.38 -12.97
C SER A 2 -23.05 -7.73 -13.08
N LYS A 3 -22.35 -7.09 -14.01
CA LYS A 3 -20.89 -7.15 -14.13
C LYS A 3 -20.35 -6.00 -13.29
N ASP A 4 -20.23 -6.22 -11.98
CA ASP A 4 -19.65 -5.21 -11.10
C ASP A 4 -18.13 -5.39 -11.07
N ASP A 5 -17.49 -4.39 -11.68
CA ASP A 5 -16.09 -3.97 -11.56
C ASP A 5 -15.38 -4.37 -10.25
N SER A 6 -14.86 -5.61 -10.19
CA SER A 6 -13.81 -5.94 -9.22
C SER A 6 -12.50 -5.29 -9.67
N ILE A 7 -12.39 -3.95 -9.59
CA ILE A 7 -11.12 -3.25 -9.72
C ILE A 7 -10.26 -3.72 -8.57
N ILE A 8 -9.37 -4.68 -8.84
CA ILE A 8 -8.41 -5.18 -7.88
C ILE A 8 -7.52 -3.98 -7.50
N LYS A 9 -7.72 -3.44 -6.29
CA LYS A 9 -6.88 -2.36 -5.76
C LYS A 9 -5.54 -2.94 -5.31
N ILE A 10 -4.60 -3.07 -6.24
CA ILE A 10 -3.25 -3.59 -5.97
C ILE A 10 -2.35 -2.46 -5.50
N ALA A 11 -1.80 -2.56 -4.29
CA ALA A 11 -0.83 -1.62 -3.75
C ALA A 11 0.37 -2.36 -3.13
N ARG A 12 1.57 -1.78 -3.24
CA ARG A 12 2.78 -2.30 -2.57
C ARG A 12 2.76 -1.94 -1.09
N CYS A 13 3.21 -2.87 -0.24
CA CYS A 13 3.35 -2.60 1.18
C CYS A 13 4.49 -1.58 1.41
N PRO A 14 4.23 -0.41 2.02
CA PRO A 14 5.25 0.61 2.24
C PRO A 14 6.37 0.10 3.15
N VAL A 15 6.03 -0.67 4.19
CA VAL A 15 7.00 -1.20 5.17
C VAL A 15 7.92 -2.24 4.55
N CYS A 16 7.40 -3.15 3.72
CA CYS A 16 8.22 -4.12 3.00
C CYS A 16 9.09 -3.43 1.94
N TYR A 17 8.55 -2.44 1.24
CA TYR A 17 9.27 -1.70 0.21
C TYR A 17 10.47 -0.92 0.78
N MET A 18 10.39 -0.42 2.01
CA MET A 18 11.53 0.18 2.73
C MET A 18 12.68 -0.80 2.96
N LYS A 19 12.39 -2.10 3.04
CA LYS A 19 13.36 -3.19 3.20
C LYS A 19 13.73 -3.84 1.86
N GLU A 20 13.39 -3.19 0.75
CA GLU A 20 13.62 -3.70 -0.62
C GLU A 20 12.91 -5.03 -0.90
N ILE A 21 11.82 -5.30 -0.18
CA ILE A 21 10.96 -6.46 -0.36
C ILE A 21 9.74 -6.04 -1.19
N ASP A 22 9.54 -6.67 -2.34
CA ASP A 22 8.34 -6.45 -3.17
C ASP A 22 7.19 -7.35 -2.67
N GLU A 23 6.39 -6.81 -1.75
CA GLU A 23 5.20 -7.47 -1.20
C GLU A 23 3.97 -6.62 -1.50
N PHE A 24 2.91 -7.25 -2.00
CA PHE A 24 1.63 -6.61 -2.26
C PHE A 24 0.71 -6.69 -1.03
N LEU A 25 -0.02 -5.61 -0.81
CA LEU A 25 -1.08 -5.56 0.19
C LEU A 25 -2.30 -6.33 -0.31
N THR A 26 -2.96 -7.01 0.62
CA THR A 26 -4.30 -7.54 0.38
C THR A 26 -5.30 -6.50 0.84
N TYR A 27 -6.33 -6.25 0.03
CA TYR A 27 -7.40 -5.32 0.36
C TYR A 27 -8.60 -6.08 0.94
N ASP A 28 -9.07 -5.66 2.10
CA ASP A 28 -10.35 -6.07 2.67
C ASP A 28 -11.42 -5.05 2.30
N GLU A 29 -12.40 -5.46 1.50
CA GLU A 29 -13.51 -4.59 1.08
C GLU A 29 -14.48 -4.32 2.22
N LYS A 30 -14.56 -5.21 3.22
CA LYS A 30 -15.51 -5.07 4.33
C LYS A 30 -15.09 -3.95 5.26
N ASP A 31 -13.80 -3.87 5.56
CA ASP A 31 -13.23 -2.90 6.49
C ASP A 31 -12.55 -1.73 5.75
N GLU A 32 -12.46 -1.79 4.41
CA GLU A 32 -11.76 -0.84 3.53
C GLU A 32 -10.27 -0.65 3.89
N LEU A 33 -9.65 -1.71 4.39
CA LEU A 33 -8.26 -1.71 4.86
C LEU A 33 -7.34 -2.54 3.96
N TYR A 34 -6.09 -2.09 3.89
CA TYR A 34 -5.00 -2.87 3.31
C TYR A 34 -4.21 -3.53 4.43
N TYR A 35 -3.89 -4.80 4.25
CA TYR A 35 -3.05 -5.54 5.18
C TYR A 35 -1.90 -6.27 4.48
N CYS A 36 -0.77 -6.37 5.17
CA CYS A 36 0.40 -7.09 4.72
C CYS A 36 0.57 -8.39 5.51
N ARG A 37 0.63 -9.51 4.80
CA ARG A 37 0.80 -10.84 5.42
C ARG A 37 2.23 -11.12 5.91
N LYS A 38 3.22 -10.30 5.51
CA LYS A 38 4.63 -10.46 5.92
C LYS A 38 5.01 -9.62 7.14
N CYS A 39 4.55 -8.37 7.22
CA CYS A 39 5.01 -7.41 8.24
C CYS A 39 3.90 -6.93 9.18
N CYS A 40 2.69 -7.48 9.06
CA CYS A 40 1.53 -7.11 9.87
C CYS A 40 1.15 -5.63 9.77
N PHE A 41 1.54 -4.95 8.69
CA PHE A 41 1.04 -3.62 8.38
C PHE A 41 -0.46 -3.69 8.12
N GLU A 42 -1.20 -2.73 8.67
CA GLU A 42 -2.63 -2.51 8.44
C GLU A 42 -2.85 -1.00 8.29
N GLY A 43 -3.68 -0.59 7.32
CA GLY A 43 -4.05 0.81 7.15
C GLY A 43 -4.94 1.06 5.94
N THR A 44 -5.51 2.26 5.87
CA THR A 44 -6.36 2.66 4.75
C THR A 44 -5.53 2.91 3.47
N ALA A 45 -6.21 3.14 2.35
CA ALA A 45 -5.57 3.64 1.12
C ALA A 45 -4.77 4.95 1.38
N GLN A 46 -5.33 5.84 2.20
CA GLN A 46 -4.73 7.13 2.51
C GLN A 46 -3.48 6.96 3.40
N ASP A 47 -3.53 6.06 4.38
CA ASP A 47 -2.37 5.74 5.22
C ASP A 47 -1.25 5.14 4.39
N THR A 48 -1.57 4.17 3.55
CA THR A 48 -0.63 3.52 2.63
C THR A 48 0.08 4.57 1.77
N LYS A 49 -0.69 5.47 1.13
CA LYS A 49 -0.14 6.56 0.31
C LYS A 49 0.72 7.52 1.13
N ARG A 50 0.26 7.95 2.31
CA ARG A 50 0.98 8.89 3.17
C ARG A 50 2.35 8.35 3.58
N ILE A 51 2.42 7.08 3.97
CA ILE A 51 3.67 6.44 4.39
C ILE A 51 4.60 6.28 3.18
N PHE A 52 4.06 5.84 2.04
CA PHE A 52 4.85 5.69 0.81
C PHE A 52 5.42 7.03 0.33
N ASP A 53 4.60 8.08 0.28
CA ASP A 53 5.01 9.43 -0.10
C ASP A 53 6.07 9.99 0.87
N SER A 54 5.92 9.73 2.17
CA SER A 54 6.91 10.14 3.18
C SER A 54 8.26 9.44 2.97
N TYR A 55 8.24 8.14 2.68
CA TYR A 55 9.45 7.40 2.40
C TYR A 55 10.14 7.89 1.13
N LEU A 56 9.39 8.08 0.04
CA LEU A 56 9.96 8.56 -1.22
C LEU A 56 10.58 9.95 -1.08
N ARG A 57 9.95 10.88 -0.36
CA ARG A 57 10.52 12.20 -0.09
C ARG A 57 11.84 12.13 0.68
N ASN A 58 11.96 11.19 1.61
CA ASN A 58 13.18 11.03 2.40
C ASN A 58 14.29 10.30 1.63
N LYS A 59 13.94 9.29 0.81
CA LYS A 59 14.92 8.50 0.04
C LYS A 59 15.39 9.20 -1.23
N TYR A 60 14.48 9.93 -1.88
CA TYR A 60 14.74 10.72 -3.09
C TYR A 60 14.33 12.17 -2.83
N PRO A 61 15.06 12.90 -1.97
CA PRO A 61 14.85 14.34 -1.87
C PRO A 61 15.06 14.91 -3.27
N LYS A 62 14.07 15.62 -3.80
CA LYS A 62 14.19 16.24 -5.12
C LYS A 62 15.48 17.06 -5.13
N MET A 63 16.47 16.62 -5.91
CA MET A 63 17.63 17.42 -6.22
C MET A 63 17.11 18.65 -6.94
N GLY A 64 17.18 19.79 -6.26
CA GLY A 64 17.02 21.10 -6.88
C GLY A 64 18.20 21.42 -7.77
#